data_AF-A0A2M9TII5-F1
#
_entry.id   AF-A0A2M9TII5-F1
#
_cell.length_a   1.000
_cell.length_b   1.000
_cell.length_c   1.000
_cell.angle_alpha   90.00
_cell.angle_beta   90.00
_cell.angle_gamma   90.00
#
_symmetry.space_group_name_H-M   'P 1'
#
loop_
_entity.id
_entity.type
_entity.pdbx_description
1 polymer ?
#
loop_
_entity_poly.entity_id
_entity_poly.type
_entity_poly.pdbx_seq_one_letter_code
_entity_poly.pdbx_strand_id
1 'polypeptide(L)'
;MYFPFVVSSLNGKVVVLREKKSKNEYRFVKKKYPYLKSVYGILIDDFLEKYAYRRKLSPKQAQLTDALLDLKRIGKLYQKQDEEIPEKIDLVLTNGQKDFEMKLPLSREKHDWFHLGSLRYQKEMKTFFRDKNFDLSQLDQWLTDSIAYLAIPAMQSYRRNTKLEAYLKNTIEKSRNAKALIVDLRGNGGGTREILNTLSAYFVQPEQSPWVANVAHVRIDQRLDEDMSSMRGRFLFNYDSEFLSDDDRAAIDAFNKNFKAKYNFDKQKFSNPFYMVLNSGEKPLKTPVYLLVNEESFSAASVFTSAFKGLPNVKIVGVTTNGSSGRSVRFYLKNSNIRVKLSTMLSFQRNGKTLDGNGTRPDVLIERREAQVLGQKDTQLEDLIEIINDN
;
A
#
# COMPACT_ATOMS: atom_id res chain seq x y z
N MET A 1 8.79 -10.12 24.87
CA MET A 1 8.26 -8.91 25.51
C MET A 1 7.69 -7.96 24.47
N TYR A 2 6.60 -7.28 24.83
CA TYR A 2 5.79 -6.34 24.04
C TYR A 2 5.59 -5.05 24.85
N PHE A 3 5.23 -3.94 24.20
CA PHE A 3 4.76 -2.76 24.92
C PHE A 3 3.40 -3.03 25.60
N PRO A 4 3.13 -2.49 26.80
CA PRO A 4 1.84 -2.62 27.49
C PRO A 4 0.75 -1.67 26.97
N PHE A 5 0.96 -1.07 25.79
CA PHE A 5 0.08 -0.12 25.11
C PHE A 5 0.23 -0.25 23.60
N VAL A 6 -0.60 0.48 22.87
CA VAL A 6 -0.54 0.59 21.41
C VAL A 6 0.18 1.87 21.03
N VAL A 7 0.95 1.81 19.95
CA VAL A 7 1.48 3.00 19.28
C VAL A 7 0.81 3.14 17.92
N SER A 8 0.47 4.37 17.57
CA SER A 8 -0.06 4.73 16.24
C SER A 8 0.52 6.08 15.81
N SER A 9 0.16 6.56 14.63
CA SER A 9 0.49 7.89 14.16
C SER A 9 -0.74 8.79 14.05
N LEU A 10 -0.59 10.05 14.43
CA LEU A 10 -1.57 11.12 14.23
C LEU A 10 -0.81 12.38 13.82
N ASN A 11 -1.12 12.92 12.64
CA ASN A 11 -0.45 14.10 12.08
C ASN A 11 1.09 13.96 12.04
N GLY A 12 1.56 12.75 11.67
CA GLY A 12 3.00 12.45 11.61
C GLY A 12 3.71 12.28 12.94
N LYS A 13 2.99 12.33 14.08
CA LYS A 13 3.55 12.12 15.42
C LYS A 13 3.09 10.80 16.01
N VAL A 14 3.94 10.17 16.82
CA VAL A 14 3.60 8.91 17.51
C VAL A 14 2.67 9.20 18.67
N VAL A 15 1.56 8.46 18.77
CA VAL A 15 0.61 8.54 19.87
C VAL A 15 0.53 7.22 20.65
N VAL A 16 0.25 7.32 21.95
CA VAL A 16 0.19 6.15 22.84
C VAL A 16 -1.24 5.90 23.29
N LEU A 17 -1.76 4.73 22.92
CA LEU A 17 -3.17 4.37 23.04
C LEU A 17 -3.37 3.09 23.87
N ARG A 18 -4.57 2.94 24.42
CA ARG A 18 -5.05 1.72 25.08
C ARG A 18 -6.44 1.40 24.57
N GLU A 19 -6.67 0.12 24.31
CA GLU A 19 -7.97 -0.38 23.87
C GLU A 19 -9.06 -0.17 24.93
N LYS A 20 -10.27 0.11 24.43
CA LYS A 20 -11.52 0.02 25.15
C LYS A 20 -12.19 -1.30 24.73
N LYS A 21 -11.95 -2.36 25.51
CA LYS A 21 -12.41 -3.74 25.21
C LYS A 21 -13.92 -3.85 24.89
N SER A 22 -14.74 -2.92 25.37
CA SER A 22 -16.18 -2.89 25.14
C SER A 22 -16.61 -2.50 23.72
N LYS A 23 -15.75 -1.86 22.91
CA LYS A 23 -16.17 -1.24 21.63
C LYS A 23 -15.20 -1.42 20.44
N ASN A 24 -14.11 -2.19 20.58
CA ASN A 24 -13.00 -2.19 19.60
C ASN A 24 -12.45 -0.77 19.30
N GLU A 25 -12.65 0.16 20.22
CA GLU A 25 -12.15 1.54 20.15
C GLU A 25 -10.87 1.68 20.96
N TYR A 26 -10.21 2.83 20.80
CA TYR A 26 -9.02 3.19 21.55
C TYR A 26 -9.22 4.52 22.28
N ARG A 27 -8.38 4.75 23.28
CA ARG A 27 -8.20 6.04 23.97
C ARG A 27 -6.73 6.30 24.18
N PHE A 28 -6.33 7.56 24.23
CA PHE A 28 -5.00 7.93 24.71
C PHE A 28 -4.77 7.39 26.11
N VAL A 29 -3.57 6.84 26.35
CA VAL A 29 -3.14 6.49 27.71
C VAL A 29 -3.15 7.73 28.61
N LYS A 30 -2.76 8.89 28.05
CA LYS A 30 -2.81 10.18 28.73
C LYS A 30 -3.33 11.27 27.77
N LYS A 31 -4.64 11.54 27.78
CA LYS A 31 -5.28 12.49 26.84
C LYS A 31 -4.62 13.89 26.83
N LYS A 32 -4.16 14.39 27.99
CA LYS A 32 -3.47 15.69 28.10
C LYS A 32 -2.08 15.69 27.45
N TYR A 33 -1.46 14.53 27.27
CA TYR A 33 -0.11 14.34 26.71
C TYR A 33 -0.14 13.19 25.69
N PRO A 34 -0.76 13.40 24.51
CA PRO A 34 -1.08 12.31 23.60
C PRO A 34 0.14 11.78 22.83
N TYR A 35 1.18 12.60 22.66
CA TYR A 35 2.33 12.29 21.80
C TYR A 35 3.48 11.65 22.57
N LEU A 36 4.10 10.63 22.00
CA LEU A 36 5.33 10.03 22.53
C LEU A 36 6.53 10.89 22.11
N LYS A 37 7.29 11.40 23.08
CA LYS A 37 8.49 12.22 22.86
C LYS A 37 9.76 11.38 22.87
N SER A 38 9.92 10.48 23.85
CA SER A 38 11.11 9.64 23.98
C SER A 38 10.82 8.31 24.67
N VAL A 39 11.70 7.33 24.42
CA VAL A 39 11.72 6.00 25.03
C VAL A 39 13.14 5.77 25.56
N TYR A 40 13.30 5.47 26.86
CA TYR A 40 14.61 5.37 27.54
C TYR A 40 15.51 6.60 27.35
N GLY A 41 14.92 7.79 27.35
CA GLY A 41 15.64 9.05 27.12
C GLY A 41 16.05 9.30 25.66
N ILE A 42 15.86 8.33 24.76
CA ILE A 42 16.12 8.48 23.31
C ILE A 42 14.88 9.08 22.66
N LEU A 43 15.04 10.18 21.91
CA LEU A 43 13.92 10.78 21.17
C LEU A 43 13.25 9.75 20.26
N ILE A 44 11.93 9.85 20.09
CA ILE A 44 11.17 8.82 19.41
C ILE A 44 11.63 8.58 17.97
N ASP A 45 12.06 9.62 17.25
CA ASP A 45 12.56 9.49 15.88
C ASP A 45 13.88 8.70 15.85
N ASP A 46 14.82 9.01 16.74
CA ASP A 46 16.09 8.29 16.89
C ASP A 46 15.87 6.85 17.36
N PHE A 47 14.88 6.63 18.23
CA PHE A 47 14.51 5.31 18.72
C PHE A 47 13.96 4.42 17.60
N LEU A 48 13.10 4.98 16.74
CA LEU A 48 12.59 4.30 15.55
C LEU A 48 13.71 4.01 14.55
N GLU A 49 14.64 4.95 14.34
CA GLU A 49 15.80 4.73 13.48
C GLU A 49 16.72 3.62 14.01
N LYS A 50 16.95 3.54 15.33
CA LYS A 50 17.79 2.50 15.93
C LYS A 50 17.14 1.11 15.90
N TYR A 51 15.89 1.01 16.34
CA TYR A 51 15.26 -0.30 16.61
C TYR A 51 14.33 -0.78 15.50
N ALA A 52 13.75 0.13 14.71
CA ALA A 52 12.75 -0.16 13.69
C ALA A 52 13.18 0.31 12.29
N TYR A 53 14.49 0.23 11.99
CA TYR A 53 15.14 0.69 10.75
C TYR A 53 14.70 -0.01 9.45
N ARG A 54 13.85 -1.03 9.54
CA ARG A 54 13.39 -1.76 8.36
C ARG A 54 12.61 -0.79 7.49
N ARG A 55 12.93 -0.76 6.20
CA ARG A 55 12.27 0.10 5.21
C ARG A 55 12.52 1.60 5.43
N LYS A 56 13.73 1.97 5.89
CA LYS A 56 14.23 3.37 5.97
C LYS A 56 14.04 4.18 4.68
N LEU A 57 13.97 3.52 3.53
CA LEU A 57 13.80 4.17 2.22
C LEU A 57 12.35 4.26 1.75
N SER A 58 11.37 3.72 2.50
CA SER A 58 9.95 3.86 2.16
C SER A 58 9.47 5.32 2.30
N PRO A 59 8.36 5.71 1.65
CA PRO A 59 7.74 7.02 1.84
C PRO A 59 7.48 7.31 3.32
N LYS A 60 7.64 8.58 3.74
CA LYS A 60 7.67 8.99 5.16
C LYS A 60 6.51 8.42 6.01
N GLN A 61 5.27 8.50 5.53
CA GLN A 61 4.11 7.97 6.25
C GLN A 61 4.17 6.44 6.38
N ALA A 62 4.54 5.74 5.31
CA ALA A 62 4.73 4.29 5.30
C ALA A 62 5.89 3.85 6.20
N GLN A 63 7.01 4.57 6.18
CA GLN A 63 8.15 4.35 7.07
C GLN A 63 7.72 4.44 8.53
N LEU A 64 6.97 5.48 8.91
CA LEU A 64 6.47 5.62 10.27
C LEU A 64 5.55 4.46 10.64
N THR A 65 4.53 4.16 9.82
CA THR A 65 3.60 3.06 10.07
C THR A 65 4.34 1.72 10.22
N ASP A 66 5.26 1.41 9.31
CA ASP A 66 6.05 0.18 9.35
C ASP A 66 6.96 0.10 10.58
N ALA A 67 7.59 1.21 10.96
CA ALA A 67 8.43 1.26 12.14
C ALA A 67 7.60 1.00 13.42
N LEU A 68 6.41 1.60 13.52
CA LEU A 68 5.47 1.36 14.62
C LEU A 68 4.98 -0.11 14.65
N LEU A 69 4.83 -0.76 13.49
CA LEU A 69 4.51 -2.18 13.40
C LEU A 69 5.64 -3.07 13.91
N ASP A 70 6.89 -2.74 13.61
CA ASP A 70 8.05 -3.49 14.10
C ASP A 70 8.20 -3.37 15.62
N LEU A 71 7.91 -2.18 16.19
CA LEU A 71 7.94 -1.93 17.63
C LEU A 71 7.03 -2.85 18.46
N LYS A 72 5.99 -3.43 17.85
CA LYS A 72 5.14 -4.43 18.52
C LYS A 72 5.97 -5.53 19.16
N ARG A 73 7.05 -5.98 18.51
CA ARG A 73 7.90 -7.06 19.01
C ARG A 73 9.20 -6.50 19.59
N ILE A 74 9.12 -5.47 20.43
CA ILE A 74 10.29 -4.77 20.97
C ILE A 74 11.33 -5.71 21.58
N GLY A 75 10.92 -6.74 22.34
CA GLY A 75 11.89 -7.69 22.90
C GLY A 75 12.68 -8.47 21.84
N LYS A 76 12.08 -8.73 20.67
CA LYS A 76 12.78 -9.33 19.52
C LYS A 76 13.75 -8.34 18.85
N LEU A 77 13.50 -7.04 18.96
CA LEU A 77 14.40 -6.02 18.43
C LEU A 77 15.65 -5.91 19.29
N TYR A 78 15.50 -5.88 20.63
CA TYR A 78 16.61 -5.95 21.58
C TYR A 78 17.49 -7.19 21.36
N GLN A 79 16.88 -8.38 21.30
CA GLN A 79 17.60 -9.64 21.05
C GLN A 79 18.40 -9.65 19.74
N LYS A 80 17.98 -8.91 18.71
CA LYS A 80 18.71 -8.84 17.44
C LYS A 80 19.90 -7.90 17.47
N GLN A 81 19.94 -7.00 18.44
CA GLN A 81 21.04 -6.05 18.65
C GLN A 81 21.98 -6.56 19.75
N ASP A 82 21.81 -7.81 20.21
CA ASP A 82 22.53 -8.38 21.36
C ASP A 82 22.43 -7.51 22.63
N GLU A 83 21.31 -6.80 22.78
CA GLU A 83 21.01 -5.96 23.94
C GLU A 83 20.09 -6.68 24.93
N GLU A 84 20.27 -6.41 26.23
CA GLU A 84 19.41 -6.93 27.29
C GLU A 84 17.98 -6.37 27.18
N ILE A 85 16.97 -7.21 27.40
CA ILE A 85 15.58 -6.77 27.37
C ILE A 85 15.25 -6.09 28.71
N PRO A 86 14.95 -4.78 28.74
CA PRO A 86 14.63 -4.09 29.98
C PRO A 86 13.31 -4.60 30.60
N GLU A 87 13.24 -4.64 31.93
CA GLU A 87 12.02 -5.06 32.64
C GLU A 87 10.88 -4.04 32.51
N LYS A 88 11.23 -2.75 32.54
CA LYS A 88 10.33 -1.62 32.46
C LYS A 88 10.69 -0.73 31.29
N ILE A 89 9.69 -0.06 30.73
CA ILE A 89 9.83 0.95 29.71
C ILE A 89 9.69 2.35 30.28
N ASP A 90 10.70 3.18 30.03
CA ASP A 90 10.74 4.58 30.41
C ASP A 90 10.25 5.42 29.24
N LEU A 91 9.24 6.26 29.46
CA LEU A 91 8.56 7.03 28.43
C LEU A 91 8.41 8.49 28.85
N VAL A 92 8.55 9.38 27.88
CA VAL A 92 8.13 10.78 28.02
C VAL A 92 7.02 11.03 27.02
N LEU A 93 5.84 11.39 27.52
CA LEU A 93 4.73 11.88 26.71
C LEU A 93 4.69 13.41 26.73
N THR A 94 4.21 14.04 25.66
CA THR A 94 4.19 15.50 25.54
C THR A 94 2.92 16.02 24.88
N ASN A 95 2.61 17.28 25.14
CA ASN A 95 1.64 18.06 24.38
C ASN A 95 2.29 19.21 23.58
N GLY A 96 3.63 19.26 23.56
CA GLY A 96 4.41 20.32 22.92
C GLY A 96 4.78 21.49 23.84
N GLN A 97 4.16 21.59 25.03
CA GLN A 97 4.47 22.63 26.03
C GLN A 97 5.01 22.03 27.33
N LYS A 98 4.44 20.90 27.76
CA LYS A 98 4.79 20.20 28.99
C LYS A 98 4.93 18.71 28.70
N ASP A 99 5.77 18.09 29.52
CA ASP A 99 6.06 16.67 29.44
C ASP A 99 5.47 15.91 30.63
N PHE A 100 5.22 14.62 30.42
CA PHE A 100 4.74 13.68 31.42
C PHE A 100 5.56 12.40 31.32
N GLU A 101 6.31 12.12 32.38
CA GLU A 101 7.14 10.93 32.48
C GLU A 101 6.32 9.75 33.01
N MET A 102 6.60 8.56 32.48
CA MET A 102 5.93 7.34 32.88
C MET A 102 6.87 6.14 32.75
N LYS A 103 6.85 5.25 33.74
CA LYS A 103 7.52 3.95 33.70
C LYS A 103 6.50 2.83 33.80
N LEU A 104 6.55 1.86 32.89
CA LEU A 104 5.61 0.72 32.87
C LEU A 104 6.36 -0.60 32.71
N PRO A 105 5.90 -1.72 33.28
CA PRO A 105 6.48 -3.02 32.95
C PRO A 105 6.24 -3.37 31.48
N LEU A 106 7.20 -4.04 30.83
CA LEU A 106 6.94 -4.65 29.53
C LEU A 106 5.90 -5.78 29.69
N SER A 107 5.13 -6.03 28.62
CA SER A 107 4.10 -7.07 28.59
C SER A 107 4.65 -8.40 28.02
N ARG A 108 4.18 -9.52 28.59
CA ARG A 108 4.35 -10.85 27.96
C ARG A 108 3.26 -11.12 26.93
N GLU A 109 2.10 -10.47 27.06
CA GLU A 109 0.98 -10.64 26.15
C GLU A 109 1.26 -9.93 24.82
N LYS A 110 1.07 -10.70 23.75
CA LYS A 110 0.97 -10.09 22.44
C LYS A 110 -0.36 -9.37 22.36
N HIS A 111 -0.27 -8.21 21.78
CA HIS A 111 -1.22 -7.17 21.90
C HIS A 111 -1.57 -6.92 20.42
N ASP A 112 -2.68 -7.53 19.97
CA ASP A 112 -3.03 -7.72 18.54
C ASP A 112 -3.60 -6.43 17.93
N TRP A 113 -2.74 -5.43 17.84
CA TRP A 113 -3.12 -4.06 17.50
C TRP A 113 -2.89 -3.75 16.03
N PHE A 114 -3.69 -4.29 15.14
CA PHE A 114 -3.56 -4.00 13.71
C PHE A 114 -4.90 -3.43 13.25
N HIS A 115 -4.86 -2.22 12.67
CA HIS A 115 -5.95 -1.49 11.96
C HIS A 115 -6.44 -0.18 12.58
N LEU A 116 -5.57 0.60 13.23
CA LEU A 116 -5.85 2.03 13.40
C LEU A 116 -5.59 2.75 12.08
N GLY A 117 -6.38 2.44 11.05
CA GLY A 117 -6.09 2.96 9.72
C GLY A 117 -7.17 2.81 8.66
N SER A 118 -8.02 1.80 8.77
CA SER A 118 -9.21 1.64 7.93
C SER A 118 -10.25 0.91 8.75
N LEU A 119 -11.28 1.62 9.18
CA LEU A 119 -12.35 1.05 10.01
C LEU A 119 -13.13 -0.07 9.30
N ARG A 120 -12.89 -0.23 8.00
CA ARG A 120 -13.44 -1.30 7.16
C ARG A 120 -12.52 -2.50 6.92
N TYR A 121 -11.31 -2.54 7.45
CA TYR A 121 -10.54 -3.80 7.47
C TYR A 121 -11.04 -4.66 8.65
N GLN A 122 -12.33 -5.00 8.58
CA GLN A 122 -12.98 -5.88 9.52
C GLN A 122 -12.20 -7.21 9.57
N LYS A 123 -12.32 -7.96 10.66
CA LYS A 123 -11.60 -9.23 10.86
C LYS A 123 -11.86 -10.20 9.69
N GLU A 124 -13.04 -10.09 9.12
CA GLU A 124 -13.59 -10.75 7.95
C GLU A 124 -12.73 -10.44 6.71
N MET A 125 -12.44 -9.17 6.40
CA MET A 125 -11.57 -8.80 5.27
C MET A 125 -10.14 -9.35 5.39
N LYS A 126 -9.68 -9.69 6.61
CA LYS A 126 -8.38 -10.35 6.81
C LYS A 126 -8.37 -11.80 6.28
N THR A 127 -9.52 -12.45 6.21
CA THR A 127 -9.60 -13.82 5.68
C THR A 127 -9.67 -13.85 4.16
N PHE A 128 -10.03 -12.74 3.48
CA PHE A 128 -10.14 -12.65 2.01
C PHE A 128 -9.01 -13.37 1.28
N PHE A 129 -7.75 -13.07 1.63
CA PHE A 129 -6.58 -13.66 0.95
C PHE A 129 -6.38 -15.16 1.22
N ARG A 130 -6.88 -15.67 2.34
CA ARG A 130 -6.64 -17.03 2.85
C ARG A 130 -7.83 -17.96 2.59
N ASP A 131 -9.03 -17.43 2.63
CA ASP A 131 -10.28 -18.16 2.47
C ASP A 131 -10.70 -18.20 1.00
N LYS A 132 -10.67 -19.40 0.42
CA LYS A 132 -11.09 -19.61 -0.97
C LYS A 132 -12.60 -19.44 -1.17
N ASN A 133 -13.37 -19.58 -0.09
CA ASN A 133 -14.83 -19.48 -0.07
C ASN A 133 -15.29 -18.15 0.53
N PHE A 134 -14.41 -17.15 0.58
CA PHE A 134 -14.77 -15.82 1.05
C PHE A 134 -16.03 -15.31 0.34
N ASP A 135 -16.97 -14.81 1.13
CA ASP A 135 -18.21 -14.22 0.64
C ASP A 135 -17.94 -12.87 -0.03
N LEU A 136 -17.90 -12.90 -1.36
CA LEU A 136 -17.57 -11.74 -2.18
C LEU A 136 -18.60 -10.60 -2.03
N SER A 137 -19.82 -10.87 -1.55
CA SER A 137 -20.84 -9.83 -1.30
C SER A 137 -20.42 -8.79 -0.27
N GLN A 138 -19.40 -9.09 0.53
CA GLN A 138 -18.84 -8.14 1.50
C GLN A 138 -17.92 -7.10 0.85
N LEU A 139 -17.51 -7.30 -0.42
CA LEU A 139 -16.55 -6.42 -1.07
C LEU A 139 -17.18 -5.10 -1.52
N ASP A 140 -18.45 -5.09 -1.91
CA ASP A 140 -19.11 -3.90 -2.45
C ASP A 140 -20.40 -3.55 -1.72
N GLN A 141 -20.78 -2.28 -1.83
CA GLN A 141 -22.04 -1.76 -1.36
C GLN A 141 -22.32 -0.40 -2.00
N TRP A 142 -23.55 0.07 -1.84
CA TRP A 142 -23.89 1.48 -2.03
C TRP A 142 -23.70 2.20 -0.68
N LEU A 143 -22.91 3.28 -0.65
CA LEU A 143 -22.70 4.08 0.58
C LEU A 143 -23.80 5.12 0.79
N THR A 144 -24.33 5.61 -0.32
CA THR A 144 -25.51 6.46 -0.46
C THR A 144 -26.31 5.90 -1.65
N ASP A 145 -27.45 6.49 -1.96
CA ASP A 145 -28.25 6.09 -3.13
C ASP A 145 -27.55 6.32 -4.48
N SER A 146 -26.36 6.95 -4.48
CA SER A 146 -25.64 7.32 -5.71
C SER A 146 -24.14 7.00 -5.72
N ILE A 147 -23.53 6.61 -4.61
CA ILE A 147 -22.08 6.31 -4.57
C ILE A 147 -21.86 4.80 -4.42
N ALA A 148 -21.29 4.18 -5.46
CA ALA A 148 -20.87 2.80 -5.45
C ALA A 148 -19.51 2.66 -4.74
N TYR A 149 -19.33 1.60 -3.97
CA TYR A 149 -18.10 1.30 -3.25
C TYR A 149 -17.66 -0.13 -3.49
N LEU A 150 -16.38 -0.34 -3.72
CA LEU A 150 -15.73 -1.64 -3.87
C LEU A 150 -14.43 -1.68 -3.07
N ALA A 151 -14.33 -2.53 -2.06
CA ALA A 151 -13.11 -2.84 -1.35
C ALA A 151 -12.33 -3.95 -2.07
N ILE A 152 -11.03 -3.77 -2.20
CA ILE A 152 -10.11 -4.81 -2.70
C ILE A 152 -9.06 -5.04 -1.60
N PRO A 153 -9.29 -5.98 -0.65
CA PRO A 153 -8.41 -6.18 0.52
C PRO A 153 -7.03 -6.75 0.16
N ALA A 154 -6.92 -7.46 -0.96
CA ALA A 154 -5.67 -7.99 -1.47
C ALA A 154 -5.72 -8.11 -2.99
N MET A 155 -4.56 -8.08 -3.66
CA MET A 155 -4.49 -8.38 -5.09
C MET A 155 -4.47 -9.90 -5.31
N GLN A 156 -5.62 -10.52 -5.10
CA GLN A 156 -5.78 -11.97 -5.14
C GLN A 156 -5.75 -12.52 -6.57
N SER A 157 -5.07 -13.65 -6.75
CA SER A 157 -5.15 -14.41 -7.99
C SER A 157 -6.52 -15.08 -8.14
N TYR A 158 -7.09 -15.04 -9.33
CA TYR A 158 -8.33 -15.72 -9.70
C TYR A 158 -8.19 -17.24 -9.60
N ARG A 159 -6.97 -17.80 -9.68
CA ARG A 159 -6.76 -19.22 -9.37
C ARG A 159 -7.11 -19.56 -7.90
N ARG A 160 -6.99 -18.60 -6.97
CA ARG A 160 -7.37 -18.81 -5.56
C ARG A 160 -8.87 -18.68 -5.33
N ASN A 161 -9.53 -17.80 -6.07
CA ASN A 161 -10.98 -17.65 -6.06
C ASN A 161 -11.45 -17.38 -7.50
N THR A 162 -11.96 -18.41 -8.16
CA THR A 162 -12.34 -18.39 -9.58
C THR A 162 -13.56 -17.54 -9.87
N LYS A 163 -14.36 -17.20 -8.84
CA LYS A 163 -15.54 -16.33 -8.96
C LYS A 163 -15.19 -14.85 -8.93
N LEU A 164 -13.99 -14.50 -8.44
CA LEU A 164 -13.60 -13.10 -8.20
C LEU A 164 -13.62 -12.25 -9.46
N GLU A 165 -13.13 -12.76 -10.60
CA GLU A 165 -13.10 -11.97 -11.83
C GLU A 165 -14.52 -11.59 -12.30
N ALA A 166 -15.41 -12.57 -12.39
CA ALA A 166 -16.81 -12.34 -12.78
C ALA A 166 -17.52 -11.41 -11.80
N TYR A 167 -17.22 -11.56 -10.50
CA TYR A 167 -17.75 -10.70 -9.45
C TYR A 167 -17.35 -9.23 -9.67
N LEU A 168 -16.05 -8.97 -9.85
CA LEU A 168 -15.53 -7.63 -10.07
C LEU A 168 -16.15 -7.00 -11.31
N LYS A 169 -16.21 -7.72 -12.43
CA LYS A 169 -16.86 -7.24 -13.66
C LYS A 169 -18.31 -6.84 -13.39
N ASN A 170 -19.09 -7.70 -12.73
CA ASN A 170 -20.48 -7.42 -12.39
C ASN A 170 -20.65 -6.20 -11.47
N THR A 171 -19.78 -6.03 -10.46
CA THR A 171 -19.80 -4.84 -9.60
C THR A 171 -19.50 -3.57 -10.39
N ILE A 172 -18.54 -3.59 -11.31
CA ILE A 172 -18.26 -2.44 -12.19
C ILE A 172 -19.47 -2.13 -13.09
N GLU A 173 -20.10 -3.14 -13.69
CA GLU A 173 -21.32 -2.96 -14.50
C GLU A 173 -22.45 -2.30 -13.71
N LYS A 174 -22.67 -2.72 -12.45
CA LYS A 174 -23.67 -2.10 -11.56
C LYS A 174 -23.37 -0.65 -11.21
N SER A 175 -22.10 -0.24 -11.25
CA SER A 175 -21.66 1.13 -10.92
C SER A 175 -21.79 2.14 -12.08
N ARG A 176 -22.23 1.71 -13.27
CA ARG A 176 -22.29 2.58 -14.47
C ARG A 176 -23.18 3.81 -14.33
N ASN A 177 -24.21 3.74 -13.48
CA ASN A 177 -25.13 4.84 -13.21
C ASN A 177 -24.86 5.53 -11.86
N ALA A 178 -23.78 5.14 -11.17
CA ALA A 178 -23.39 5.80 -9.93
C ALA A 178 -22.87 7.22 -10.24
N LYS A 179 -23.05 8.13 -9.27
CA LYS A 179 -22.37 9.42 -9.26
C LYS A 179 -20.84 9.25 -9.23
N ALA A 180 -20.37 8.26 -8.48
CA ALA A 180 -18.96 7.87 -8.45
C ALA A 180 -18.79 6.41 -8.01
N LEU A 181 -17.66 5.81 -8.37
CA LEU A 181 -17.17 4.54 -7.85
C LEU A 181 -15.96 4.78 -6.95
N ILE A 182 -16.05 4.42 -5.67
CA ILE A 182 -14.90 4.35 -4.77
C ILE A 182 -14.31 2.94 -4.83
N VAL A 183 -13.03 2.82 -5.16
CA VAL A 183 -12.27 1.57 -5.04
C VAL A 183 -11.30 1.70 -3.87
N ASP A 184 -11.60 1.02 -2.76
CA ASP A 184 -10.81 1.09 -1.54
C ASP A 184 -9.71 0.03 -1.53
N LEU A 185 -8.46 0.51 -1.53
CA LEU A 185 -7.22 -0.25 -1.52
C LEU A 185 -6.43 -0.05 -0.23
N ARG A 186 -7.01 0.61 0.78
CA ARG A 186 -6.36 0.80 2.08
C ARG A 186 -6.09 -0.56 2.73
N GLY A 187 -4.89 -0.73 3.29
CA GLY A 187 -4.48 -2.00 3.90
C GLY A 187 -4.15 -3.13 2.91
N ASN A 188 -4.26 -2.91 1.59
CA ASN A 188 -3.99 -3.94 0.60
C ASN A 188 -2.47 -4.17 0.43
N GLY A 189 -1.98 -5.30 0.94
CA GLY A 189 -0.57 -5.68 0.88
C GLY A 189 -0.06 -6.14 -0.49
N GLY A 190 -0.91 -6.18 -1.51
CA GLY A 190 -0.59 -6.60 -2.88
C GLY A 190 -0.87 -8.07 -3.17
N GLY A 191 -0.13 -8.66 -4.12
CA GLY A 191 -0.39 -9.99 -4.68
C GLY A 191 -0.06 -10.06 -6.17
N THR A 192 -0.97 -10.61 -6.99
CA THR A 192 -0.81 -10.65 -8.46
C THR A 192 -1.30 -9.34 -9.10
N ARG A 193 -1.25 -9.24 -10.43
CA ARG A 193 -1.74 -8.05 -11.18
C ARG A 193 -3.00 -8.35 -12.00
N GLU A 194 -3.65 -9.49 -11.74
CA GLU A 194 -4.83 -9.95 -12.50
C GLU A 194 -6.01 -8.97 -12.35
N ILE A 195 -6.29 -8.50 -11.14
CA ILE A 195 -7.33 -7.49 -10.87
C ILE A 195 -7.05 -6.18 -11.60
N LEU A 196 -5.79 -5.72 -11.61
CA LEU A 196 -5.38 -4.53 -12.37
C LEU A 196 -5.69 -4.72 -13.85
N ASN A 197 -5.28 -5.85 -14.42
CA ASN A 197 -5.47 -6.14 -15.84
C ASN A 197 -6.97 -6.17 -16.19
N THR A 198 -7.80 -6.85 -15.39
CA THR A 198 -9.27 -6.90 -15.60
C THR A 198 -9.91 -5.51 -15.54
N LEU A 199 -9.56 -4.71 -14.53
CA LEU A 199 -10.18 -3.39 -14.34
C LEU A 199 -9.69 -2.35 -15.35
N SER A 200 -8.56 -2.61 -16.02
CA SER A 200 -8.01 -1.69 -17.02
C SER A 200 -8.96 -1.44 -18.20
N ALA A 201 -9.68 -2.47 -18.65
CA ALA A 201 -10.67 -2.36 -19.71
C ALA A 201 -11.84 -1.41 -19.37
N TYR A 202 -12.07 -1.15 -18.09
CA TYR A 202 -13.11 -0.22 -17.63
C TYR A 202 -12.56 1.16 -17.34
N PHE A 203 -11.33 1.26 -16.84
CA PHE A 203 -10.81 2.54 -16.36
C PHE A 203 -10.10 3.34 -17.44
N VAL A 204 -9.36 2.67 -18.35
CA VAL A 204 -8.71 3.34 -19.49
C VAL A 204 -9.78 3.80 -20.46
N GLN A 205 -9.82 5.10 -20.77
CA GLN A 205 -10.75 5.65 -21.75
C GLN A 205 -10.21 5.48 -23.17
N PRO A 206 -11.07 5.42 -24.20
CA PRO A 206 -10.65 5.21 -25.59
C PRO A 206 -9.60 6.22 -26.05
N GLU A 207 -9.73 7.48 -25.64
CA GLU A 207 -8.83 8.58 -26.02
C GLU A 207 -7.43 8.48 -25.38
N GLN A 208 -7.26 7.65 -24.35
CA GLN A 208 -5.96 7.38 -23.72
C GLN A 208 -5.43 5.98 -24.04
N SER A 209 -6.20 5.16 -24.76
CA SER A 209 -5.81 3.81 -25.14
C SER A 209 -4.98 3.83 -26.43
N PRO A 210 -3.87 3.06 -26.51
CA PRO A 210 -3.21 2.32 -25.44
C PRO A 210 -2.49 3.20 -24.42
N TRP A 211 -2.57 2.82 -23.14
CA TRP A 211 -2.01 3.56 -22.01
C TRP A 211 -0.76 2.89 -21.43
N VAL A 212 0.42 3.49 -21.64
CA VAL A 212 1.69 3.01 -21.05
C VAL A 212 1.73 3.33 -19.54
N ALA A 213 1.40 2.35 -18.71
CA ALA A 213 1.18 2.53 -17.28
C ALA A 213 2.46 2.44 -16.42
N ASN A 214 3.43 1.64 -16.84
CA ASN A 214 4.64 1.34 -16.06
C ASN A 214 5.79 0.96 -17.00
N VAL A 215 7.01 1.41 -16.66
CA VAL A 215 8.25 0.97 -17.32
C VAL A 215 9.12 0.26 -16.29
N ALA A 216 9.66 -0.90 -16.61
CA ALA A 216 10.49 -1.67 -15.71
C ALA A 216 11.79 -2.13 -16.38
N HIS A 217 12.83 -2.29 -15.57
CA HIS A 217 14.11 -2.86 -15.97
C HIS A 217 14.51 -3.93 -14.97
N VAL A 218 15.05 -5.07 -15.43
CA VAL A 218 15.48 -6.17 -14.55
C VAL A 218 16.99 -6.27 -14.61
N ARG A 219 17.66 -6.62 -13.50
CA ARG A 219 19.11 -6.83 -13.54
C ARG A 219 19.48 -8.05 -14.37
N ILE A 220 20.55 -7.94 -15.15
CA ILE A 220 21.03 -9.00 -16.05
C ILE A 220 22.04 -9.95 -15.38
N ASP A 221 22.66 -9.53 -14.27
CA ASP A 221 23.76 -10.23 -13.57
C ASP A 221 23.31 -11.42 -12.70
N GLN A 222 22.10 -11.92 -12.94
CA GLN A 222 21.44 -12.91 -12.10
C GLN A 222 21.41 -14.26 -12.81
N ARG A 223 21.19 -15.34 -12.05
CA ARG A 223 20.82 -16.62 -12.66
C ARG A 223 19.47 -16.41 -13.36
N LEU A 224 19.47 -16.44 -14.70
CA LEU A 224 18.32 -16.15 -15.57
C LEU A 224 17.44 -17.38 -15.82
N ASP A 225 17.48 -18.38 -14.94
CA ASP A 225 16.52 -19.49 -14.88
C ASP A 225 15.07 -19.02 -14.60
N GLU A 226 14.83 -17.72 -14.39
CA GLU A 226 13.51 -17.10 -14.49
C GLU A 226 13.31 -16.45 -15.87
N ASP A 227 12.79 -17.24 -16.79
CA ASP A 227 12.21 -16.83 -18.06
C ASP A 227 11.38 -15.54 -17.96
N MET A 228 11.26 -14.84 -19.08
CA MET A 228 10.28 -13.77 -19.37
C MET A 228 8.89 -14.03 -18.74
N SER A 229 8.50 -15.28 -18.48
CA SER A 229 7.36 -15.71 -17.67
C SER A 229 7.11 -14.88 -16.40
N SER A 230 8.15 -14.57 -15.60
CA SER A 230 8.00 -13.77 -14.38
C SER A 230 7.50 -12.35 -14.69
N MET A 231 7.96 -11.77 -15.80
CA MET A 231 7.54 -10.45 -16.29
C MET A 231 6.17 -10.52 -16.98
N ARG A 232 5.91 -11.57 -17.77
CA ARG A 232 4.60 -11.83 -18.40
C ARG A 232 3.49 -11.97 -17.36
N GLY A 233 3.72 -12.70 -16.26
CA GLY A 233 2.77 -12.79 -15.14
C GLY A 233 2.54 -11.47 -14.38
N ARG A 234 3.29 -10.42 -14.74
CA ARG A 234 3.14 -9.05 -14.25
C ARG A 234 2.61 -8.09 -15.32
N PHE A 235 2.23 -8.60 -16.50
CA PHE A 235 1.83 -7.80 -17.65
C PHE A 235 2.90 -6.75 -18.00
N LEU A 236 4.16 -7.19 -17.98
CA LEU A 236 5.32 -6.41 -18.36
C LEU A 236 5.99 -7.11 -19.53
N PHE A 237 6.05 -6.43 -20.67
CA PHE A 237 6.51 -6.98 -21.94
C PHE A 237 7.61 -6.11 -22.54
N ASN A 238 8.62 -6.72 -23.14
CA ASN A 238 9.63 -5.97 -23.89
C ASN A 238 9.00 -5.43 -25.19
N TYR A 239 9.60 -4.40 -25.79
CA TYR A 239 9.10 -3.77 -27.02
C TYR A 239 8.75 -4.82 -28.07
N ASP A 240 9.65 -5.74 -28.42
CA ASP A 240 9.47 -6.77 -29.45
C ASP A 240 8.56 -7.96 -29.08
N SER A 241 7.85 -7.89 -27.95
CA SER A 241 7.01 -8.99 -27.48
C SER A 241 5.78 -9.20 -28.38
N GLU A 242 5.45 -10.45 -28.70
CA GLU A 242 4.23 -10.84 -29.43
C GLU A 242 2.92 -10.45 -28.74
N PHE A 243 2.98 -10.20 -27.42
CA PHE A 243 1.84 -9.73 -26.60
C PHE A 243 1.55 -8.23 -26.74
N LEU A 244 2.33 -7.49 -27.53
CA LEU A 244 2.10 -6.08 -27.83
C LEU A 244 1.70 -5.93 -29.30
N SER A 245 0.56 -5.27 -29.53
CA SER A 245 0.09 -4.88 -30.85
C SER A 245 0.94 -3.74 -31.44
N ASP A 246 0.74 -3.44 -32.72
CA ASP A 246 1.39 -2.29 -33.36
C ASP A 246 0.93 -0.95 -32.75
N ASP A 247 -0.33 -0.85 -32.34
CA ASP A 247 -0.86 0.31 -31.61
C ASP A 247 -0.19 0.46 -30.25
N ASP A 248 0.05 -0.65 -29.53
CA ASP A 248 0.78 -0.61 -28.25
C ASP A 248 2.22 -0.10 -28.46
N ARG A 249 2.90 -0.52 -29.53
CA ARG A 249 4.25 -0.04 -29.88
C ARG A 249 4.25 1.44 -30.22
N ALA A 250 3.30 1.90 -31.03
CA ALA A 250 3.14 3.31 -31.37
C ALA A 250 2.91 4.17 -30.10
N ALA A 251 2.11 3.68 -29.16
CA ALA A 251 1.92 4.33 -27.86
C ALA A 251 3.20 4.36 -27.01
N ILE A 252 3.99 3.27 -27.01
CA ILE A 252 5.31 3.21 -26.36
C ILE A 252 6.26 4.24 -26.97
N ASP A 253 6.33 4.36 -28.29
CA ASP A 253 7.20 5.31 -28.98
C ASP A 253 6.79 6.75 -28.66
N ALA A 254 5.50 7.05 -28.69
CA ALA A 254 4.97 8.36 -28.28
C ALA A 254 5.28 8.69 -26.81
N PHE A 255 5.14 7.71 -25.92
CA PHE A 255 5.46 7.85 -24.51
C PHE A 255 6.96 8.10 -24.26
N ASN A 256 7.83 7.33 -24.92
CA ASN A 256 9.28 7.40 -24.75
C ASN A 256 9.87 8.75 -25.17
N LYS A 257 9.25 9.47 -26.11
CA LYS A 257 9.68 10.84 -26.50
C LYS A 257 9.75 11.80 -25.31
N ASN A 258 8.85 11.65 -24.35
CA ASN A 258 8.72 12.56 -23.21
C ASN A 258 9.09 11.92 -21.86
N PHE A 259 9.22 10.60 -21.81
CA PHE A 259 9.56 9.88 -20.59
C PHE A 259 11.01 10.12 -20.19
N LYS A 260 11.22 10.52 -18.93
CA LYS A 260 12.55 10.72 -18.34
C LYS A 260 12.63 10.03 -16.99
N ALA A 261 13.42 8.96 -16.91
CA ALA A 261 13.72 8.30 -15.64
C ALA A 261 14.46 9.28 -14.70
N LYS A 262 13.96 9.44 -13.48
CA LYS A 262 14.53 10.32 -12.45
C LYS A 262 15.50 9.59 -11.52
N TYR A 263 15.49 8.26 -11.54
CA TYR A 263 16.47 7.45 -10.84
C TYR A 263 17.59 7.07 -11.81
N ASN A 264 18.83 7.41 -11.46
CA ASN A 264 20.00 7.05 -12.26
C ASN A 264 20.42 5.61 -11.94
N PHE A 265 20.64 4.80 -12.98
CA PHE A 265 21.09 3.43 -12.84
C PHE A 265 22.02 3.05 -13.99
N ASP A 266 22.89 2.07 -13.72
CA ASP A 266 23.84 1.55 -14.71
C ASP A 266 23.09 0.73 -15.76
N LYS A 267 22.86 1.32 -16.94
CA LYS A 267 22.13 0.69 -18.05
C LYS A 267 22.81 -0.60 -18.55
N GLN A 268 24.11 -0.80 -18.30
CA GLN A 268 24.81 -2.03 -18.68
C GLN A 268 24.48 -3.18 -17.75
N LYS A 269 23.96 -2.92 -16.54
CA LYS A 269 23.57 -3.95 -15.55
C LYS A 269 22.09 -4.29 -15.59
N PHE A 270 21.33 -3.63 -16.45
CA PHE A 270 19.87 -3.76 -16.52
C PHE A 270 19.42 -4.06 -17.95
N SER A 271 18.32 -4.79 -18.05
CA SER A 271 17.72 -5.15 -19.32
C SER A 271 17.24 -3.93 -20.11
N ASN A 272 16.95 -4.14 -21.40
CA ASN A 272 16.02 -3.30 -22.14
C ASN A 272 14.69 -3.16 -21.38
N PRO A 273 13.96 -2.05 -21.60
CA PRO A 273 12.74 -1.76 -20.85
C PRO A 273 11.64 -2.78 -21.13
N PHE A 274 10.87 -3.06 -20.08
CA PHE A 274 9.59 -3.73 -20.14
C PHE A 274 8.47 -2.72 -19.90
N TYR A 275 7.41 -2.81 -20.66
CA TYR A 275 6.27 -1.92 -20.64
C TYR A 275 5.03 -2.66 -20.15
N MET A 276 4.28 -2.00 -19.28
CA MET A 276 2.88 -2.34 -19.05
C MET A 276 2.05 -1.41 -19.90
N VAL A 277 1.34 -1.98 -20.87
CA VAL A 277 0.40 -1.24 -21.71
C VAL A 277 -1.00 -1.71 -21.36
N LEU A 278 -1.88 -0.77 -21.03
CA LEU A 278 -3.26 -1.02 -20.65
C LEU A 278 -4.19 -0.50 -21.73
N ASN A 279 -5.24 -1.25 -22.03
CA ASN A 279 -6.14 -0.95 -23.14
C ASN A 279 -7.56 -0.75 -22.64
N SER A 280 -8.28 0.17 -23.28
CA SER A 280 -9.72 0.33 -23.10
C SER A 280 -10.45 -0.92 -23.59
N GLY A 281 -11.51 -1.31 -22.87
CA GLY A 281 -12.46 -2.28 -23.37
C GLY A 281 -13.47 -1.64 -24.32
N GLU A 282 -14.40 -2.45 -24.84
CA GLU A 282 -15.49 -1.97 -25.72
C GLU A 282 -16.45 -1.01 -25.01
N LYS A 283 -16.62 -1.18 -23.70
CA LYS A 283 -17.57 -0.41 -22.88
C LYS A 283 -16.88 0.12 -21.62
N PRO A 284 -15.94 1.09 -21.76
CA PRO A 284 -15.27 1.67 -20.61
C PRO A 284 -16.27 2.37 -19.68
N LEU A 285 -15.89 2.53 -18.42
CA LEU A 285 -16.70 3.17 -17.40
C LEU A 285 -16.58 4.69 -17.54
N LYS A 286 -17.72 5.37 -17.73
CA LYS A 286 -17.80 6.84 -17.73
C LYS A 286 -17.88 7.43 -16.32
N THR A 287 -18.35 6.63 -15.36
CA THR A 287 -18.44 6.99 -13.94
C THR A 287 -17.06 7.41 -13.40
N PRO A 288 -16.95 8.55 -12.70
CA PRO A 288 -15.72 8.93 -12.00
C PRO A 288 -15.28 7.87 -10.98
N VAL A 289 -14.00 7.52 -11.01
CA VAL A 289 -13.40 6.51 -10.13
C VAL A 289 -12.46 7.16 -9.13
N TYR A 290 -12.66 6.88 -7.85
CA TYR A 290 -11.82 7.34 -6.75
C TYR A 290 -11.08 6.15 -6.15
N LEU A 291 -9.75 6.10 -6.33
CA LEU A 291 -8.91 5.07 -5.71
C LEU A 291 -8.48 5.53 -4.32
N LEU A 292 -9.17 5.04 -3.29
CA LEU A 292 -8.88 5.35 -1.90
C LEU A 292 -7.72 4.47 -1.40
N VAL A 293 -6.60 5.11 -1.05
CA VAL A 293 -5.34 4.43 -0.71
C VAL A 293 -4.75 4.93 0.60
N ASN A 294 -3.88 4.12 1.19
CA ASN A 294 -3.08 4.53 2.34
C ASN A 294 -1.65 3.98 2.29
N GLU A 295 -0.89 4.28 3.33
CA GLU A 295 0.51 3.88 3.47
C GLU A 295 0.71 2.36 3.68
N GLU A 296 -0.38 1.60 3.76
CA GLU A 296 -0.39 0.14 3.79
C GLU A 296 -0.74 -0.47 2.43
N SER A 297 -1.17 0.34 1.45
CA SER A 297 -1.33 -0.07 0.04
C SER A 297 0.07 -0.36 -0.55
N PHE A 298 0.45 -1.63 -0.64
CA PHE A 298 1.81 -2.10 -0.92
C PHE A 298 1.89 -3.02 -2.13
N SER A 299 3.09 -3.14 -2.72
CA SER A 299 3.37 -4.09 -3.80
C SER A 299 2.44 -3.90 -5.02
N ALA A 300 1.77 -4.95 -5.49
CA ALA A 300 0.82 -4.87 -6.60
C ALA A 300 -0.32 -3.85 -6.39
N ALA A 301 -0.69 -3.53 -5.14
CA ALA A 301 -1.64 -2.45 -4.87
C ALA A 301 -1.06 -1.07 -5.21
N SER A 302 0.22 -0.82 -4.86
CA SER A 302 0.90 0.40 -5.28
C SER A 302 1.03 0.49 -6.81
N VAL A 303 1.27 -0.65 -7.48
CA VAL A 303 1.30 -0.71 -8.96
C VAL A 303 -0.07 -0.38 -9.55
N PHE A 304 -1.15 -0.94 -9.01
CA PHE A 304 -2.53 -0.64 -9.41
C PHE A 304 -2.81 0.86 -9.31
N THR A 305 -2.52 1.47 -8.16
CA THR A 305 -2.69 2.91 -7.97
C THR A 305 -1.87 3.72 -8.97
N SER A 306 -0.61 3.35 -9.19
CA SER A 306 0.25 4.06 -10.15
C SER A 306 -0.19 3.88 -11.59
N ALA A 307 -0.74 2.72 -11.95
CA ALA A 307 -1.06 2.38 -13.32
C ALA A 307 -2.23 3.22 -13.86
N PHE A 308 -3.22 3.51 -13.01
CA PHE A 308 -4.37 4.33 -13.35
C PHE A 308 -4.20 5.82 -13.05
N LYS A 309 -3.13 6.21 -12.35
CA LYS A 309 -2.88 7.61 -12.04
C LYS A 309 -2.67 8.43 -13.31
N GLY A 310 -3.44 9.51 -13.44
CA GLY A 310 -3.37 10.44 -14.57
C GLY A 310 -4.37 10.14 -15.70
N LEU A 311 -5.17 9.08 -15.59
CA LEU A 311 -6.36 8.92 -16.42
C LEU A 311 -7.42 9.97 -16.04
N PRO A 312 -8.16 10.55 -16.99
CA PRO A 312 -9.04 11.69 -16.73
C PRO A 312 -10.23 11.37 -15.83
N ASN A 313 -10.69 10.11 -15.82
CA ASN A 313 -11.80 9.64 -15.00
C ASN A 313 -11.35 9.03 -13.65
N VAL A 314 -10.05 8.98 -13.35
CA VAL A 314 -9.51 8.36 -12.12
C VAL A 314 -8.81 9.39 -11.24
N LYS A 315 -9.23 9.50 -9.98
CA LYS A 315 -8.54 10.30 -8.95
C LYS A 315 -7.99 9.40 -7.85
N ILE A 316 -6.73 9.59 -7.48
CA ILE A 316 -6.14 8.92 -6.31
C ILE A 316 -6.40 9.76 -5.07
N VAL A 317 -6.95 9.17 -4.02
CA VAL A 317 -7.35 9.89 -2.80
C VAL A 317 -6.86 9.17 -1.53
N GLY A 318 -6.65 9.91 -0.44
CA GLY A 318 -6.13 9.35 0.81
C GLY A 318 -4.68 9.79 1.05
N VAL A 319 -3.78 8.86 1.37
CA VAL A 319 -2.36 9.16 1.65
C VAL A 319 -1.41 8.38 0.75
N THR A 320 -0.12 8.72 0.75
CA THR A 320 0.86 8.12 -0.19
C THR A 320 0.99 6.62 0.05
N THR A 321 0.95 5.82 -1.02
CA THR A 321 1.11 4.37 -0.94
C THR A 321 2.51 3.97 -0.45
N ASN A 322 2.68 2.77 0.08
CA ASN A 322 3.97 2.31 0.61
C ASN A 322 5.06 2.24 -0.47
N GLY A 323 4.68 1.90 -1.71
CA GLY A 323 5.59 1.86 -2.85
C GLY A 323 6.49 0.62 -2.84
N SER A 324 6.07 -0.41 -3.58
CA SER A 324 7.00 -1.47 -3.96
C SER A 324 6.59 -2.19 -5.23
N SER A 325 7.58 -2.64 -6.01
CA SER A 325 7.29 -3.54 -7.14
C SER A 325 8.47 -4.41 -7.56
N GLY A 326 9.64 -4.25 -6.94
CA GLY A 326 10.92 -4.63 -7.51
C GLY A 326 11.27 -6.12 -7.61
N ARG A 327 10.31 -7.03 -7.85
CA ARG A 327 10.52 -8.46 -8.17
C ARG A 327 11.59 -9.13 -7.30
N SER A 328 11.18 -9.71 -6.18
CA SER A 328 12.14 -10.32 -5.26
C SER A 328 12.56 -11.73 -5.69
N VAL A 329 13.85 -11.97 -5.85
CA VAL A 329 14.45 -13.29 -6.08
C VAL A 329 15.09 -13.81 -4.80
N ARG A 330 15.06 -15.13 -4.58
CA ARG A 330 15.69 -15.79 -3.42
C ARG A 330 16.80 -16.73 -3.90
N PHE A 331 17.94 -16.70 -3.22
CA PHE A 331 19.05 -17.61 -3.47
C PHE A 331 19.83 -17.86 -2.19
N TYR A 332 20.68 -18.88 -2.18
CA TYR A 332 21.54 -19.25 -1.06
C TYR A 332 22.99 -18.90 -1.37
N LEU A 333 23.72 -18.38 -0.38
CA LEU A 333 25.16 -18.15 -0.50
C LEU A 333 25.90 -19.50 -0.43
N LYS A 334 26.78 -19.75 -1.40
CA LYS A 334 27.42 -21.07 -1.63
C LYS A 334 28.12 -21.65 -0.40
N ASN A 335 28.83 -20.83 0.38
CA ASN A 335 29.72 -21.29 1.45
C ASN A 335 29.10 -21.25 2.85
N SER A 336 27.92 -20.65 3.03
CA SER A 336 27.29 -20.48 4.35
C SER A 336 25.85 -20.99 4.41
N ASN A 337 25.26 -21.32 3.26
CA ASN A 337 23.84 -21.65 3.13
C ASN A 337 22.90 -20.56 3.69
N ILE A 338 23.38 -19.31 3.80
CA ILE A 338 22.54 -18.18 4.18
C ILE A 338 21.58 -17.89 3.02
N ARG A 339 20.29 -17.88 3.33
CA ARG A 339 19.24 -17.51 2.37
C ARG A 339 19.13 -15.99 2.26
N VAL A 340 19.33 -15.48 1.05
CA VAL A 340 19.18 -14.07 0.69
C VAL A 340 17.91 -13.87 -0.12
N LYS A 341 17.24 -12.72 0.06
CA LYS A 341 16.12 -12.28 -0.76
C LYS A 341 16.38 -10.83 -1.20
N LEU A 342 16.51 -10.60 -2.49
CA LEU A 342 16.81 -9.27 -3.05
C LEU A 342 15.80 -8.88 -4.11
N SER A 343 15.50 -7.58 -4.15
CA SER A 343 14.80 -6.94 -5.26
C SER A 343 15.72 -6.87 -6.48
N THR A 344 15.15 -7.10 -7.66
CA THR A 344 15.89 -7.31 -8.91
C THR A 344 15.38 -6.46 -10.08
N MET A 345 14.36 -5.65 -9.84
CA MET A 345 13.68 -4.86 -10.85
C MET A 345 13.57 -3.41 -10.40
N LEU A 346 13.95 -2.49 -11.28
CA LEU A 346 13.55 -1.09 -11.19
C LEU A 346 12.22 -0.93 -11.90
N SER A 347 11.31 -0.16 -11.30
CA SER A 347 9.97 0.02 -11.80
C SER A 347 9.59 1.47 -11.67
N PHE A 348 9.27 2.07 -12.79
CA PHE A 348 9.05 3.49 -12.95
C PHE A 348 7.58 3.80 -13.18
N GLN A 349 7.13 4.82 -12.48
CA GLN A 349 5.84 5.46 -12.72
C GLN A 349 5.94 6.36 -13.96
N ARG A 350 4.81 6.75 -14.55
CA ARG A 350 4.78 7.67 -15.71
C ARG A 350 5.49 9.01 -15.48
N ASN A 351 5.61 9.45 -14.23
CA ASN A 351 6.32 10.68 -13.85
C ASN A 351 7.85 10.53 -13.76
N GLY A 352 8.39 9.37 -14.10
CA GLY A 352 9.83 9.06 -14.10
C GLY A 352 10.41 8.66 -12.75
N LYS A 353 9.68 8.77 -11.64
CA LYS A 353 10.14 8.27 -10.33
C LYS A 353 9.95 6.76 -10.24
N THR A 354 10.80 6.09 -9.46
CA THR A 354 10.59 4.69 -9.12
C THR A 354 9.36 4.54 -8.23
N LEU A 355 8.72 3.37 -8.24
CA LEU A 355 7.67 3.04 -7.28
C LEU A 355 8.29 2.77 -5.90
N ASP A 356 9.35 1.95 -5.87
CA ASP A 356 10.12 1.67 -4.67
C ASP A 356 10.73 2.98 -4.13
N GLY A 357 10.45 3.23 -2.85
CA GLY A 357 10.89 4.40 -2.07
C GLY A 357 10.14 5.71 -2.28
N ASN A 358 9.33 5.84 -3.35
CA ASN A 358 8.51 7.04 -3.57
C ASN A 358 7.01 6.81 -3.33
N GLY A 359 6.52 5.58 -3.57
CA GLY A 359 5.09 5.31 -3.59
C GLY A 359 4.35 6.12 -4.64
N THR A 360 3.02 6.05 -4.59
CA THR A 360 2.11 6.83 -5.44
C THR A 360 1.44 7.88 -4.58
N ARG A 361 1.77 9.16 -4.82
CA ARG A 361 1.15 10.29 -4.11
C ARG A 361 -0.32 10.45 -4.55
N PRO A 362 -1.25 10.76 -3.64
CA PRO A 362 -2.63 11.02 -3.99
C PRO A 362 -2.75 12.33 -4.78
N ASP A 363 -3.82 12.44 -5.57
CA ASP A 363 -4.28 13.69 -6.18
C ASP A 363 -5.02 14.55 -5.16
N VAL A 364 -5.77 13.91 -4.26
CA VAL A 364 -6.42 14.56 -3.11
C VAL A 364 -5.92 13.94 -1.81
N LEU A 365 -5.17 14.70 -1.03
CA LEU A 365 -4.68 14.27 0.28
C LEU A 365 -5.84 14.27 1.29
N ILE A 366 -6.14 13.10 1.86
CA ILE A 366 -7.10 12.95 2.96
C ILE A 366 -6.40 12.18 4.07
N GLU A 367 -5.98 12.89 5.12
CA GLU A 367 -5.32 12.29 6.28
C GLU A 367 -6.34 11.77 7.30
N ARG A 368 -5.90 10.85 8.16
CA ARG A 368 -6.76 10.32 9.23
C ARG A 368 -6.91 11.37 10.32
N ARG A 369 -8.16 11.64 10.72
CA ARG A 369 -8.45 12.44 11.92
C ARG A 369 -8.36 11.57 13.17
N GLU A 370 -8.30 12.22 14.34
CA GLU A 370 -8.22 11.55 15.65
C GLU A 370 -9.28 10.46 15.79
N ALA A 371 -10.53 10.72 15.39
CA ALA A 371 -11.62 9.75 15.48
C ALA A 371 -11.29 8.42 14.77
N GLN A 372 -10.65 8.45 13.60
CA GLN A 372 -10.25 7.23 12.89
C GLN A 372 -9.07 6.54 13.57
N VAL A 373 -8.10 7.30 14.09
CA VAL A 373 -6.97 6.78 14.88
C VAL A 373 -7.44 6.19 16.22
N LEU A 374 -8.60 6.61 16.73
CA LEU A 374 -9.22 6.04 17.93
C LEU A 374 -10.24 4.93 17.62
N GLY A 375 -10.42 4.56 16.36
CA GLY A 375 -11.34 3.51 15.94
C GLY A 375 -12.83 3.89 16.04
N GLN A 376 -13.16 5.19 16.01
CA GLN A 376 -14.52 5.69 16.20
C GLN A 376 -15.30 5.86 14.89
N LYS A 377 -14.65 6.42 13.85
CA LYS A 377 -15.29 6.75 12.55
C LYS A 377 -14.29 6.76 11.39
N ASP A 378 -14.73 6.37 10.19
CA ASP A 378 -13.87 6.31 9.00
C ASP A 378 -13.77 7.69 8.36
N THR A 379 -13.02 8.58 9.01
CA THR A 379 -12.95 9.98 8.60
C THR A 379 -12.47 10.17 7.17
N GLN A 380 -11.57 9.32 6.67
CA GLN A 380 -11.12 9.42 5.28
C GLN A 380 -12.23 9.08 4.28
N LEU A 381 -13.10 8.12 4.62
CA LEU A 381 -14.23 7.75 3.76
C LEU A 381 -15.34 8.81 3.84
N GLU A 382 -15.64 9.33 5.03
CA GLU A 382 -16.59 10.43 5.23
C GLU A 382 -16.17 11.66 4.42
N ASP A 383 -14.91 12.11 4.56
CA ASP A 383 -14.39 13.27 3.84
C ASP A 383 -14.42 13.04 2.31
N LEU A 384 -14.17 11.81 1.84
CA LEU A 384 -14.27 11.47 0.41
C LEU A 384 -15.72 11.50 -0.10
N ILE A 385 -16.68 11.00 0.70
CA ILE A 385 -18.11 11.07 0.34
C ILE A 385 -18.55 12.53 0.22
N GLU A 386 -18.13 13.40 1.15
CA GLU A 386 -18.39 14.85 1.10
C GLU A 386 -17.82 15.46 -0.19
N ILE A 387 -16.54 15.19 -0.50
CA ILE A 387 -15.90 15.65 -1.74
C ILE A 387 -16.67 15.18 -3.00
N ILE A 388 -17.14 13.94 -3.01
CA ILE A 388 -17.91 13.41 -4.14
C ILE A 388 -19.28 14.08 -4.24
N ASN A 389 -19.90 14.42 -3.11
CA ASN A 389 -21.21 15.07 -3.10
C ASN A 389 -21.15 16.53 -3.56
N ASP A 390 -20.06 17.24 -3.26
CA ASP A 390 -19.86 18.65 -3.61
C ASP A 390 -19.45 18.88 -5.08
N ASN A 391 -18.91 17.85 -5.74
CA ASN A 391 -18.68 17.84 -7.20
C ASN A 391 -19.89 17.30 -7.95
#